data_AF-A0A932HJN2-F1
#
_entry.id   AF-A0A932HJN2-F1
#
_cell.length_a   1.000
_cell.length_b   1.000
_cell.length_c   1.000
_cell.angle_alpha   90.00
_cell.angle_beta   90.00
_cell.angle_gamma   90.00
#
_symmetry.space_group_name_H-M   'P 1'
#
loop_
_entity.id
_entity.type
_entity.pdbx_description
1 polymer ?
#
loop_
_entity_poly.entity_id
_entity_poly.type
_entity_poly.pdbx_seq_one_letter_code
_entity_poly.pdbx_strand_id
1 'polypeptide(L)'
;MATNWHIHGDYVLACNCDYGCPCNFSARPTTGFCQGAIGFRVDDGAYGDVRLDGQKAFVAVKWPGAIHEGNGVAAIYIDEGASPAQREAVVKIISGEAGGPPFAILA
;
A
#
# COMPACT_ATOMS: atom_id res chain seq x y z
N MET A 1 9.58 13.94 13.80
CA MET A 1 9.90 12.50 13.81
C MET A 1 8.75 11.78 13.15
N ALA A 2 9.01 10.74 12.35
CA ALA A 2 7.93 9.93 11.79
C ALA A 2 7.18 9.20 12.94
N THR A 3 5.86 9.13 12.84
CA THR A 3 5.04 8.37 13.80
C THR A 3 5.34 6.89 13.64
N ASN A 4 5.61 6.17 14.74
CA ASN A 4 5.85 4.74 14.68
C ASN A 4 4.57 4.01 14.27
N TRP A 5 4.70 3.01 13.39
CA TRP A 5 3.56 2.24 12.89
C TRP A 5 3.97 0.82 12.51
N HIS A 6 2.99 -0.08 12.56
CA HIS A 6 3.12 -1.46 12.11
C HIS A 6 1.79 -1.98 11.58
N ILE A 7 1.85 -2.93 10.65
CA ILE A 7 0.71 -3.66 10.12
C ILE A 7 1.12 -5.12 9.97
N HIS A 8 0.37 -6.00 10.61
CA HIS A 8 0.40 -7.44 10.42
C HIS A 8 -0.97 -7.88 9.87
N GLY A 9 -0.97 -8.70 8.81
CA GLY A 9 -2.19 -9.25 8.25
C GLY A 9 -2.01 -9.79 6.84
N ASP A 10 -3.13 -9.99 6.16
CA ASP A 10 -3.17 -10.56 4.81
C ASP A 10 -3.20 -9.47 3.75
N TYR A 11 -2.56 -9.75 2.61
CA TYR A 11 -2.69 -8.93 1.41
C TYR A 11 -2.83 -9.78 0.16
N VAL A 12 -3.49 -9.21 -0.85
CA VAL A 12 -3.63 -9.77 -2.18
C VAL A 12 -3.16 -8.74 -3.19
N LEU A 13 -2.28 -9.18 -4.08
CA LEU A 13 -1.75 -8.38 -5.17
C LEU A 13 -2.21 -8.95 -6.51
N ALA A 14 -2.80 -8.10 -7.34
CA ALA A 14 -3.03 -8.35 -8.75
C ALA A 14 -2.15 -7.40 -9.57
N CYS A 15 -1.33 -7.93 -10.47
CA CYS A 15 -0.42 -7.15 -11.32
C CYS A 15 -0.55 -7.57 -12.78
N ASN A 16 -0.33 -6.63 -13.70
CA ASN A 16 -0.27 -6.88 -15.14
C ASN A 16 1.07 -7.46 -15.61
N CYS A 17 2.09 -7.51 -14.75
CA CYS A 17 3.42 -8.01 -15.08
C CYS A 17 3.54 -9.52 -14.84
N ASP A 18 4.69 -10.09 -15.23
CA ASP A 18 5.04 -11.47 -14.88
C ASP A 18 5.10 -11.69 -13.36
N TYR A 19 5.19 -12.97 -12.99
CA TYR A 19 5.22 -13.45 -11.62
C TYR A 19 6.13 -12.62 -10.71
N GLY A 20 5.64 -12.33 -9.51
CA GLY A 20 6.39 -11.63 -8.47
C GLY A 20 6.47 -10.10 -8.60
N CYS A 21 5.92 -9.51 -9.67
CA CYS A 21 5.97 -8.07 -9.95
C CYS A 21 7.42 -7.53 -9.94
N PRO A 22 8.12 -7.50 -11.09
CA PRO A 22 9.54 -7.12 -11.17
C PRO A 22 9.89 -5.78 -10.48
N CYS A 23 8.94 -4.84 -10.44
CA CYS A 23 9.09 -3.55 -9.78
C CYS A 23 9.44 -3.65 -8.28
N ASN A 24 9.08 -4.75 -7.60
CA ASN A 24 9.45 -5.00 -6.20
C ASN A 24 10.97 -5.07 -5.99
N PHE A 25 11.72 -5.38 -7.06
CA PHE A 25 13.17 -5.47 -7.07
C PHE A 25 13.80 -4.37 -7.92
N SER A 26 13.09 -3.25 -8.08
CA SER A 26 13.51 -2.10 -8.91
C SER A 26 13.72 -2.43 -10.39
N ALA A 27 13.21 -3.56 -10.88
CA ALA A 27 13.21 -3.87 -12.31
C ALA A 27 12.08 -3.13 -13.05
N ARG A 28 12.17 -3.08 -14.38
CA ARG A 28 11.14 -2.47 -15.23
C ARG A 28 9.92 -3.38 -15.35
N PRO A 29 8.70 -2.83 -15.52
CA PRO A 29 7.49 -3.63 -15.72
C PRO A 29 7.57 -4.43 -17.02
N THR A 30 7.11 -5.69 -16.99
CA THR A 30 7.14 -6.61 -18.15
C THR A 30 6.49 -5.99 -19.39
N THR A 31 5.34 -5.33 -19.22
CA THR A 31 4.55 -4.80 -20.34
C THR A 31 4.83 -3.32 -20.63
N GLY A 32 5.92 -2.75 -20.09
CA GLY A 32 6.32 -1.35 -20.30
C GLY A 32 5.57 -0.31 -19.47
N PHE A 33 4.47 -0.68 -18.81
CA PHE A 33 3.71 0.15 -17.88
C PHE A 33 3.24 -0.68 -16.68
N CYS A 34 2.89 -0.03 -15.57
CA CYS A 34 2.39 -0.73 -14.38
C CYS A 34 0.90 -0.44 -14.16
N GLN A 35 0.12 -1.51 -14.09
CA GLN A 35 -1.27 -1.49 -13.67
C GLN A 35 -1.50 -2.64 -12.72
N GLY A 36 -2.12 -2.33 -11.58
CA GLY A 36 -2.31 -3.33 -10.55
C GLY A 36 -3.26 -2.88 -9.48
N ALA A 37 -3.51 -3.79 -8.57
CA ALA A 37 -4.36 -3.57 -7.44
C ALA A 37 -3.82 -4.34 -6.23
N ILE A 38 -3.88 -3.70 -5.07
CA ILE A 38 -3.41 -4.26 -3.79
C ILE A 38 -4.53 -4.12 -2.78
N GLY A 39 -5.04 -5.24 -2.29
CA GLY A 39 -5.96 -5.27 -1.15
C GLY A 39 -5.23 -5.75 0.08
N PHE A 40 -5.54 -5.19 1.24
CA PHE A 40 -5.03 -5.69 2.52
C PHE A 40 -6.10 -5.63 3.61
N ARG A 41 -5.96 -6.55 4.56
CA ARG A 41 -6.71 -6.60 5.81
C ARG A 41 -5.70 -6.60 6.95
N VAL A 42 -5.90 -5.71 7.92
CA VAL A 42 -5.07 -5.61 9.11
C VAL A 42 -5.63 -6.53 10.19
N ASP A 43 -4.84 -7.50 10.62
CA ASP A 43 -5.19 -8.40 11.72
C ASP A 43 -4.69 -7.84 13.07
N ASP A 44 -3.48 -7.25 13.10
CA ASP A 44 -2.97 -6.41 14.19
C ASP A 44 -2.21 -5.22 13.60
N GLY A 45 -2.44 -4.01 14.11
CA GLY A 45 -1.74 -2.85 13.60
C GLY A 45 -2.01 -1.57 14.37
N ALA A 46 -1.06 -0.64 14.29
CA ALA A 46 -1.16 0.66 14.92
C ALA A 46 -0.43 1.74 14.13
N TYR A 47 -0.91 2.97 14.26
CA TYR A 47 -0.23 4.20 13.84
C TYR A 47 -0.21 5.17 15.03
N GLY A 48 0.91 5.20 15.76
CA GLY A 48 0.95 5.81 17.09
C GLY A 48 -0.09 5.18 18.01
N ASP A 49 -1.01 6.00 18.54
CA ASP A 49 -2.09 5.55 19.43
C ASP A 49 -3.35 5.08 18.68
N VAL A 50 -3.37 5.17 17.34
CA VAL A 50 -4.53 4.77 16.52
C VAL A 50 -4.46 3.28 16.21
N ARG A 51 -5.43 2.50 16.72
CA ARG A 51 -5.58 1.07 16.41
C ARG A 51 -6.13 0.86 14.99
N LEU A 52 -5.52 -0.05 14.24
CA LEU A 52 -5.86 -0.36 12.85
C LEU A 52 -6.44 -1.77 12.68
N ASP A 53 -6.60 -2.53 13.75
CA ASP A 53 -7.17 -3.88 13.73
C ASP A 53 -8.51 -3.93 13.00
N GLY A 54 -8.68 -4.91 12.12
CA GLY A 54 -9.88 -5.10 11.31
C GLY A 54 -10.06 -4.11 10.15
N GLN A 55 -9.19 -3.10 10.03
CA GLN A 55 -9.22 -2.18 8.89
C GLN A 55 -8.88 -2.91 7.60
N LYS A 56 -9.56 -2.51 6.53
CA LYS A 56 -9.31 -3.00 5.17
C LYS A 56 -9.08 -1.80 4.27
N ALA A 57 -8.14 -1.94 3.36
CA ALA A 57 -7.97 -0.97 2.29
C ALA A 57 -7.61 -1.67 0.98
N PHE A 58 -7.87 -0.96 -0.11
CA PHE A 58 -7.56 -1.39 -1.45
C PHE A 58 -6.94 -0.22 -2.21
N VAL A 59 -5.93 -0.49 -3.02
CA VAL A 59 -5.21 0.52 -3.80
C VAL A 59 -5.20 0.06 -5.25
N ALA A 60 -5.76 0.88 -6.13
CA ALA A 60 -5.64 0.70 -7.57
C ALA A 60 -4.53 1.62 -8.09
N VAL A 61 -3.62 1.08 -8.89
CA VAL A 61 -2.41 1.78 -9.35
C VAL A 61 -2.31 1.83 -10.87
N LYS A 62 -1.89 2.96 -11.42
CA LYS A 62 -1.55 3.14 -12.84
C LYS A 62 -0.33 4.05 -13.02
N TRP A 63 0.75 3.49 -13.55
CA TRP A 63 2.00 4.18 -13.85
C TRP A 63 2.33 4.03 -15.34
N PRO A 64 2.89 5.08 -15.98
CA PRO A 64 3.30 5.02 -17.39
C PRO A 64 4.55 4.16 -17.63
N GLY A 65 5.31 3.85 -16.57
CA GLY A 65 6.58 3.13 -16.63
C GLY A 65 6.90 2.44 -15.30
N ALA A 66 8.17 2.39 -14.93
CA ALA A 66 8.56 1.79 -13.65
C ALA A 66 8.11 2.66 -12.46
N ILE A 67 7.69 2.04 -11.36
CA ILE A 67 7.09 2.76 -10.21
C ILE A 67 8.06 3.82 -9.65
N HIS A 68 9.36 3.50 -9.61
CA HIS A 68 10.42 4.39 -9.11
C HIS A 68 10.73 5.57 -10.05
N GLU A 69 10.25 5.55 -11.30
CA GLU A 69 10.36 6.69 -12.24
C GLU A 69 9.24 7.73 -11.99
N GLY A 70 8.27 7.43 -11.12
CA GLY A 70 7.20 8.34 -10.74
C GLY A 70 6.11 8.51 -11.81
N ASN A 71 5.43 9.66 -11.79
CA ASN A 71 4.36 10.05 -12.73
C ASN A 71 3.15 9.11 -12.78
N GLY A 72 2.96 8.29 -11.74
CA GLY A 72 1.80 7.44 -11.62
C GLY A 72 0.66 8.08 -10.83
N VAL A 73 -0.47 7.39 -10.86
CA VAL A 73 -1.67 7.73 -10.10
C VAL A 73 -2.13 6.51 -9.32
N ALA A 74 -2.55 6.75 -8.07
CA ALA A 74 -3.18 5.75 -7.22
C ALA A 74 -4.54 6.23 -6.77
N ALA A 75 -5.49 5.29 -6.65
CA ALA A 75 -6.75 5.50 -5.97
C ALA A 75 -6.77 4.61 -4.73
N ILE A 76 -6.94 5.23 -3.56
CA ILE A 76 -7.00 4.56 -2.26
C ILE A 76 -8.46 4.42 -1.86
N TYR A 77 -8.89 3.20 -1.59
CA TYR A 77 -10.21 2.85 -1.12
C TYR A 77 -10.06 2.32 0.31
N ILE A 78 -10.77 2.91 1.24
CA ILE A 78 -10.70 2.58 2.67
C ILE A 78 -12.07 2.11 3.10
N ASP A 79 -12.09 1.07 3.94
CA ASP A 79 -13.32 0.53 4.51
C ASP A 79 -14.22 1.62 5.08
N GLU A 80 -15.53 1.49 4.88
CA GLU A 80 -16.50 2.49 5.32
C GLU A 80 -16.54 2.62 6.85
N GLY A 81 -16.27 1.53 7.56
CA GLY A 81 -16.22 1.49 9.03
C GLY A 81 -14.99 2.18 9.63
N ALA A 82 -14.05 2.65 8.81
CA ALA A 82 -12.89 3.38 9.27
C ALA A 82 -13.28 4.73 9.91
N SER A 83 -12.87 4.93 11.16
CA SER A 83 -12.94 6.25 11.81
C SER A 83 -12.08 7.29 11.08
N PRO A 84 -12.31 8.60 11.26
CA PRO A 84 -11.49 9.64 10.64
C PRO A 84 -9.98 9.49 10.92
N ALA A 85 -9.61 9.14 12.15
CA ALA A 85 -8.22 8.92 12.54
C ALA A 85 -7.61 7.69 11.85
N GLN A 86 -8.36 6.59 11.74
CA GLN A 86 -7.91 5.39 11.01
C GLN A 86 -7.76 5.68 9.52
N ARG A 87 -8.69 6.42 8.91
CA ARG A 87 -8.59 6.81 7.50
C ARG A 87 -7.32 7.63 7.25
N GLU A 88 -7.07 8.62 8.09
CA GLU A 88 -5.86 9.45 7.99
C GLU A 88 -4.59 8.61 8.14
N ALA A 89 -4.54 7.71 9.13
CA ALA A 89 -3.43 6.80 9.34
C ALA A 89 -3.18 5.90 8.11
N VAL A 90 -4.23 5.28 7.59
CA VAL A 90 -4.15 4.41 6.41
C VAL A 90 -3.68 5.18 5.17
N VAL A 91 -4.18 6.39 4.94
CA VAL A 91 -3.71 7.25 3.83
C VAL A 91 -2.22 7.54 3.97
N LYS A 92 -1.76 7.98 5.15
CA LYS A 92 -0.35 8.31 5.41
C LYS A 92 0.58 7.11 5.23
N ILE A 93 0.14 5.92 5.64
CA ILE A 93 0.92 4.68 5.46
C ILE A 93 1.01 4.32 3.97
N ILE A 94 -0.12 4.24 3.27
CA ILE A 94 -0.16 3.82 1.86
C ILE A 94 0.55 4.83 0.95
N SER A 95 0.43 6.13 1.21
CA SER A 95 1.09 7.16 0.40
C SER A 95 2.60 7.23 0.63
N GLY A 96 3.12 6.58 1.67
CA GLY A 96 4.52 6.63 2.08
C GLY A 96 4.86 7.86 2.95
N GLU A 97 3.92 8.76 3.24
CA GLU A 97 4.13 9.90 4.13
C GLU A 97 4.52 9.50 5.56
N ALA A 98 4.06 8.32 6.00
CA ALA A 98 4.43 7.73 7.28
C ALA A 98 5.89 7.24 7.33
N GLY A 99 6.59 7.19 6.17
CA GLY A 99 7.88 6.52 6.03
C GLY A 99 7.78 5.01 6.18
N GLY A 100 8.93 4.32 6.17
CA GLY A 100 9.02 2.86 6.24
C GLY A 100 9.25 2.19 4.87
N PRO A 101 9.54 0.89 4.83
CA PRO A 101 9.78 0.17 3.58
C PRO A 101 8.47 -0.01 2.78
N PRO A 102 8.53 -0.07 1.44
CA PRO A 102 7.36 -0.13 0.56
C PRO A 102 6.43 -1.33 0.77
N PHE A 103 6.88 -2.36 1.51
CA PHE A 103 6.12 -3.59 1.82
C PHE A 103 6.11 -3.92 3.31
N ALA A 104 6.10 -2.92 4.20
CA ALA A 104 6.15 -3.17 5.64
C ALA A 104 4.94 -3.94 6.22
N ILE A 105 3.94 -4.27 5.39
CA ILE A 105 2.84 -5.19 5.72
C ILE A 105 3.36 -6.62 5.98
N LEU A 106 4.56 -6.97 5.46
CA LEU A 106 5.19 -8.28 5.64
C LEU A 106 5.97 -8.45 6.97
N ALA A 107 5.75 -7.58 7.96
CA ALA A 107 6.44 -7.64 9.25
C ALA A 107 5.76 -8.59 10.23
#